data_AF-A0A3S0BGM1-F1
#
_entry.id   AF-A0A3S0BGM1-F1
#
_cell.length_a   1.000
_cell.length_b   1.000
_cell.length_c   1.000
_cell.angle_alpha   90.00
_cell.angle_beta   90.00
_cell.angle_gamma   90.00
#
_symmetry.space_group_name_H-M   'P 1'
#
loop_
_entity.id
_entity.type
_entity.pdbx_description
1 polymer ?
#
loop_
_entity_poly.entity_id
_entity_poly.type
_entity_poly.pdbx_seq_one_letter_code
_entity_poly.pdbx_strand_id
1 'polypeptide(L)'
;MTDYYSLDDTLAGRIAQAGMVGATVALPDYISSRPLRALATAGVGAGGAALVAVLNSFDEDPDNDPTVMFDQLRRSIGEIGSVPGPGSDTPAGDFSTDSPVQTWTVIIGALAVLTALLRLDAALQRRLVAWLRRCGLSRPNTWLGGVAAAVVFAIAEIAHQRRGQRA
;
A
#
# COMPACT_ATOMS: atom_id res chain seq x y z
N MET A 1 21.79 -2.44 -4.37
CA MET A 1 20.56 -1.87 -4.94
C MET A 1 19.55 -2.99 -4.89
N THR A 2 18.64 -2.96 -3.92
CA THR A 2 17.70 -4.04 -3.63
C THR A 2 16.46 -3.80 -4.48
N ASP A 3 16.35 -4.51 -5.60
CA ASP A 3 15.15 -4.50 -6.42
C ASP A 3 14.13 -5.46 -5.80
N TYR A 4 13.12 -4.90 -5.12
CA TYR A 4 12.00 -5.66 -4.59
C TYR A 4 11.05 -6.02 -5.74
N TYR A 5 11.17 -7.24 -6.26
CA TYR A 5 10.23 -7.83 -7.21
C TYR A 5 9.01 -8.38 -6.46
N SER A 6 8.10 -7.48 -6.07
CA SER A 6 6.82 -7.86 -5.46
C SER A 6 5.65 -7.52 -6.37
N LEU A 7 4.93 -8.55 -6.80
CA LEU A 7 3.59 -8.54 -7.42
C LEU A 7 3.32 -7.73 -8.71
N ASP A 8 4.12 -6.73 -9.09
CA ASP A 8 3.92 -5.94 -10.32
C ASP A 8 4.45 -6.62 -11.60
N ASP A 9 5.27 -7.65 -11.43
CA ASP A 9 5.98 -8.27 -12.55
C ASP A 9 5.18 -9.35 -13.27
N THR A 10 4.19 -9.96 -12.61
CA THR A 10 3.28 -10.92 -13.24
C THR A 10 1.97 -10.24 -13.62
N LEU A 11 1.41 -10.61 -14.78
CA LEU A 11 0.10 -10.13 -15.22
C LEU A 11 -0.98 -10.42 -14.17
N ALA A 12 -0.93 -11.60 -13.54
CA ALA A 12 -1.85 -11.98 -12.46
C ALA A 12 -1.75 -11.03 -11.26
N GLY A 13 -0.53 -10.66 -10.86
CA GLY A 13 -0.30 -9.72 -9.77
C GLY A 13 -0.78 -8.29 -10.06
N ARG A 14 -0.55 -7.80 -11.29
CA ARG A 14 -1.08 -6.49 -11.74
C ARG A 14 -2.62 -6.47 -11.74
N ILE A 15 -3.25 -7.53 -12.23
CA ILE A 15 -4.72 -7.66 -12.22
C ILE A 15 -5.25 -7.74 -10.79
N ALA A 16 -4.59 -8.51 -9.92
CA ALA A 16 -4.98 -8.63 -8.51
C ALA A 16 -4.92 -7.27 -7.80
N GLN A 17 -3.83 -6.50 -7.95
CA GLN A 17 -3.70 -5.15 -7.38
C GLN A 17 -4.77 -4.20 -7.88
N ALA A 18 -4.93 -4.11 -9.20
CA ALA A 18 -5.95 -3.28 -9.81
C ALA A 18 -7.36 -3.64 -9.29
N GLY A 19 -7.66 -4.94 -9.25
CA GLY A 19 -8.94 -5.46 -8.76
C GLY A 19 -9.19 -5.10 -7.29
N MET A 20 -8.18 -5.22 -6.42
CA MET A 20 -8.29 -4.84 -5.00
C MET A 20 -8.56 -3.34 -4.82
N VAL A 21 -7.84 -2.49 -5.55
CA VAL A 21 -8.08 -1.04 -5.50
C VAL A 21 -9.50 -0.72 -5.99
N GLY A 22 -9.93 -1.33 -7.11
CA GLY A 22 -11.29 -1.12 -7.61
C GLY A 22 -12.37 -1.56 -6.62
N ALA A 23 -12.19 -2.73 -6.00
CA ALA A 23 -13.12 -3.26 -5.02
C ALA A 23 -13.22 -2.37 -3.77
N THR A 24 -12.08 -1.92 -3.23
CA THR A 24 -12.04 -1.03 -2.06
C THR A 24 -12.67 0.33 -2.33
N VAL A 25 -12.50 0.88 -3.53
CA VAL A 25 -13.14 2.14 -3.92
C VAL A 25 -14.64 1.96 -4.13
N ALA A 26 -15.10 0.83 -4.65
CA ALA A 26 -16.52 0.55 -4.92
C ALA A 26 -17.35 0.27 -3.65
N LEU A 27 -16.70 -0.20 -2.58
CA LEU A 27 -17.28 -0.64 -1.31
C LEU A 27 -18.35 0.29 -0.69
N PRO A 28 -18.23 1.63 -0.71
CA PRO A 28 -19.23 2.53 -0.16
C PRO A 28 -20.62 2.45 -0.83
N ASP A 29 -20.73 1.94 -2.06
CA ASP A 29 -22.02 1.76 -2.74
C ASP A 29 -22.79 0.52 -2.24
N TYR A 30 -22.09 -0.43 -1.62
CA TYR A 30 -22.65 -1.71 -1.15
C TYR A 30 -22.72 -1.79 0.38
N ILE A 31 -21.79 -1.14 1.06
CA ILE A 31 -21.68 -1.15 2.53
C ILE A 31 -21.82 0.28 3.07
N SER A 32 -23.02 0.59 3.53
CA SER A 32 -23.36 1.88 4.12
C SER A 32 -22.71 2.09 5.49
N SER A 33 -22.57 1.02 6.28
CA SER A 33 -22.04 1.07 7.65
C SER A 33 -20.52 1.24 7.64
N ARG A 34 -20.03 2.30 8.29
CA ARG A 34 -18.59 2.58 8.44
C ARG A 34 -17.79 1.42 9.06
N PRO A 35 -18.22 0.78 10.16
CA PRO A 35 -17.43 -0.30 10.75
C PRO A 35 -17.39 -1.55 9.85
N LEU A 36 -18.52 -1.94 9.25
CA LEU A 36 -18.55 -3.08 8.32
C LEU A 36 -17.70 -2.80 7.08
N ARG A 37 -17.69 -1.56 6.59
CA ARG A 37 -16.84 -1.16 5.47
C ARG A 37 -15.36 -1.24 5.84
N ALA A 38 -14.98 -0.81 7.04
CA ALA A 38 -13.61 -0.95 7.52
C ALA A 38 -13.20 -2.42 7.61
N LEU A 39 -14.07 -3.29 8.14
CA LEU A 39 -13.85 -4.73 8.18
C LEU A 39 -13.72 -5.34 6.78
N ALA A 40 -14.57 -4.93 5.84
CA ALA A 40 -14.50 -5.41 4.48
C ALA A 40 -13.24 -4.92 3.74
N THR A 41 -12.84 -3.66 3.93
CA THR A 41 -11.55 -3.15 3.43
C THR A 41 -10.37 -3.92 4.01
N ALA A 42 -10.39 -4.20 5.32
CA ALA A 42 -9.37 -5.03 5.95
C ALA A 42 -9.36 -6.46 5.39
N GLY A 43 -10.54 -7.04 5.14
CA GLY A 43 -10.69 -8.35 4.50
C GLY A 43 -10.15 -8.38 3.07
N VAL A 44 -10.38 -7.33 2.26
CA VAL A 44 -9.78 -7.20 0.93
C VAL A 44 -8.26 -7.10 1.01
N GLY A 45 -7.74 -6.30 1.95
CA GLY A 45 -6.29 -6.20 2.18
C GLY A 45 -5.65 -7.52 2.59
N ALA A 46 -6.26 -8.22 3.56
CA ALA A 46 -5.78 -9.53 4.03
C ALA A 46 -5.88 -10.61 2.95
N GLY A 47 -7.00 -10.68 2.21
CA GLY A 47 -7.17 -11.59 1.09
C GLY A 47 -6.18 -11.30 -0.05
N GLY A 48 -5.89 -10.02 -0.28
CA GLY A 48 -4.83 -9.57 -1.17
C GLY A 48 -3.46 -10.09 -0.80
N ALA A 49 -3.05 -9.86 0.44
CA ALA A 49 -1.78 -10.35 0.97
C ALA A 49 -1.69 -11.88 0.94
N ALA A 50 -2.79 -12.58 1.22
CA ALA A 50 -2.84 -14.05 1.11
C ALA A 50 -2.71 -14.52 -0.34
N LEU A 51 -3.38 -13.86 -1.28
CA LEU A 51 -3.26 -14.15 -2.71
C LEU A 51 -1.83 -13.91 -3.20
N VAL A 52 -1.18 -12.83 -2.75
CA VAL A 52 0.25 -12.58 -3.01
C VAL A 52 1.10 -13.74 -2.54
N ALA A 53 0.93 -14.18 -1.29
CA ALA A 53 1.70 -15.28 -0.72
C ALA A 53 1.50 -16.58 -1.51
N VAL A 54 0.27 -16.87 -1.94
CA VAL A 54 -0.05 -18.04 -2.76
C VAL A 54 0.55 -17.93 -4.16
N LEU A 55 0.37 -16.80 -4.85
CA LEU A 55 0.92 -16.60 -6.20
C LEU A 55 2.45 -16.67 -6.19
N ASN A 56 3.11 -16.11 -5.18
CA ASN A 56 4.55 -16.21 -5.00
C ASN A 56 4.99 -17.65 -4.69
N SER A 57 4.18 -18.45 -3.98
CA SER A 57 4.54 -19.85 -3.69
C SER A 57 4.54 -20.76 -4.93
N PHE A 58 3.92 -20.32 -6.03
CA PHE A 58 3.92 -21.03 -7.31
C PHE A 58 5.01 -20.55 -8.28
N ASP A 59 5.76 -19.51 -7.92
CA ASP A 59 6.85 -18.96 -8.73
C ASP A 59 8.17 -19.56 -8.23
N GLU A 60 8.94 -20.21 -9.09
CA GLU A 60 10.16 -20.96 -8.73
C GLU A 60 11.40 -20.07 -8.46
N ASP A 61 11.22 -18.76 -8.27
CA ASP A 61 12.29 -17.83 -7.91
C ASP A 61 12.58 -17.88 -6.39
N PRO A 62 13.80 -18.29 -5.95
CA PRO A 62 14.13 -18.43 -4.53
C PRO A 62 14.05 -17.13 -3.71
N ASP A 63 14.05 -15.96 -4.35
CA ASP A 63 13.91 -14.66 -3.66
C ASP A 63 12.44 -14.30 -3.36
N ASN A 64 11.47 -15.00 -3.95
CA ASN A 64 10.02 -14.80 -3.74
C ASN A 64 9.41 -15.71 -2.67
N ASP A 65 10.22 -16.53 -1.99
CA ASP A 65 9.78 -17.43 -0.94
C ASP A 65 9.30 -16.64 0.32
N PRO A 66 8.06 -16.84 0.78
CA PRO A 66 7.54 -16.18 1.99
C PRO A 66 8.36 -16.49 3.26
N THR A 67 9.09 -17.61 3.30
CA THR A 67 9.99 -17.93 4.41
C THR A 67 11.20 -16.99 4.45
N VAL A 68 11.74 -16.60 3.29
CA VAL A 68 12.84 -15.64 3.17
C VAL A 68 12.40 -14.23 3.58
N MET A 69 11.19 -13.81 3.21
CA MET A 69 10.62 -12.54 3.68
C MET A 69 10.41 -12.52 5.20
N PHE A 70 9.95 -13.63 5.79
CA PHE A 70 9.76 -13.74 7.24
C PHE A 70 11.09 -13.76 7.99
N ASP A 71 12.11 -14.43 7.45
CA ASP A 71 13.46 -14.45 8.01
C ASP A 71 14.16 -13.09 7.87
N GLN A 72 13.93 -12.37 6.78
CA GLN A 72 14.39 -10.99 6.61
C GLN A 72 13.67 -10.02 7.54
N LEU A 73 12.36 -10.15 7.74
CA LEU A 73 11.61 -9.37 8.72
C LEU A 73 12.12 -9.68 10.15
N ARG A 74 12.40 -10.95 10.45
CA ARG A 74 12.99 -11.36 11.72
C ARG A 74 14.40 -10.81 11.90
N ARG A 75 15.21 -10.76 10.84
CA ARG A 75 16.53 -10.10 10.83
C ARG A 75 16.43 -8.59 10.99
N SER A 76 15.55 -7.93 10.25
CA SER A 76 15.39 -6.47 10.32
C SER A 76 14.83 -6.03 11.68
N ILE A 77 13.89 -6.80 12.25
CA ILE A 77 13.43 -6.60 13.64
C ILE A 77 14.56 -6.91 14.64
N GLY A 78 15.41 -7.89 14.37
CA GLY A 78 16.59 -8.20 15.21
C GLY A 78 17.74 -7.19 15.09
N GLU A 79 17.87 -6.50 13.97
CA GLU A 79 18.89 -5.48 13.69
C GLU A 79 18.45 -4.06 14.06
N ILE A 80 17.16 -3.82 14.31
CA ILE A 80 16.66 -2.59 14.95
C ILE A 80 17.22 -2.53 16.38
N GLY A 81 18.46 -2.05 16.50
CA GLY A 81 19.19 -1.90 17.76
C GLY A 81 20.66 -2.35 17.76
N SER A 82 21.21 -2.92 16.68
CA SER A 82 22.64 -3.31 16.66
C SER A 82 23.37 -2.81 15.42
N VAL A 83 24.43 -2.02 15.64
CA VAL A 83 25.36 -1.57 14.58
C VAL A 83 26.72 -2.22 14.85
N PRO A 84 27.19 -3.19 14.04
CA PRO A 84 28.52 -3.77 14.22
C PRO A 84 29.60 -3.02 13.42
N GLY A 85 30.62 -2.49 14.08
CA GLY A 85 31.90 -2.11 13.46
C GLY A 85 32.60 -0.90 14.11
N PRO A 86 33.93 -0.71 13.91
CA PRO A 86 34.74 0.35 14.55
C PRO A 86 34.42 1.78 14.05
N GLY A 87 33.40 1.94 13.22
CA GLY A 87 32.79 3.20 12.80
C GLY A 87 31.47 3.49 13.49
N SER A 88 31.12 2.78 14.58
CA SER A 88 29.98 3.10 15.45
C SER A 88 30.08 4.48 16.11
N ASP A 89 31.20 5.18 15.94
CA ASP A 89 31.42 6.57 16.34
C ASP A 89 30.99 7.59 15.28
N THR A 90 30.37 7.15 14.18
CA THR A 90 29.47 8.07 13.47
C THR A 90 28.29 8.32 14.40
N PRO A 91 27.98 9.56 14.83
CA PRO A 91 26.80 9.80 15.64
C PRO A 91 25.63 9.26 14.81
N ALA A 92 24.91 8.25 15.33
CA ALA A 92 23.59 7.93 14.82
C ALA A 92 22.88 9.28 14.68
N GLY A 93 22.52 9.67 13.45
CA GLY A 93 22.03 11.04 13.17
C GLY A 93 21.10 11.42 14.30
N ASP A 94 21.49 12.46 15.05
CA ASP A 94 21.12 12.69 16.44
C ASP A 94 19.63 12.40 16.70
N PHE A 95 19.33 11.15 17.04
CA PHE A 95 18.11 10.74 17.69
C PHE A 95 18.39 10.70 19.19
N SER A 96 19.18 11.62 19.74
CA SER A 96 18.96 12.03 21.12
C SER A 96 17.52 12.51 21.21
N THR A 97 16.68 11.55 21.55
CA THR A 97 15.47 11.67 22.32
C THR A 97 15.79 12.29 23.70
N ASP A 98 16.52 13.41 23.74
CA ASP A 98 16.81 14.17 24.97
C ASP A 98 15.64 15.10 25.33
N SER A 99 14.65 15.21 24.45
CA SER A 99 13.42 15.94 24.71
C SER A 99 12.20 15.14 24.26
N PRO A 100 11.38 14.63 25.19
CA PRO A 100 10.08 14.03 24.87
C PRO A 100 9.25 14.88 23.90
N VAL A 101 9.42 16.20 23.94
CA VAL A 101 8.75 17.17 23.07
C VAL A 101 9.07 16.92 21.59
N GLN A 102 10.31 16.58 21.23
CA GLN A 102 10.69 16.37 19.82
C GLN A 102 10.04 15.10 19.25
N THR A 103 10.02 14.01 20.02
CA THR A 103 9.31 12.77 19.67
C THR A 103 7.81 13.01 19.51
N TRP A 104 7.18 13.69 20.48
CA TRP A 104 5.76 14.04 20.38
C TRP A 104 5.48 14.97 19.19
N THR A 105 6.38 15.88 18.85
CA THR A 105 6.24 16.78 17.70
C THR A 105 6.26 16.01 16.39
N VAL A 106 7.17 15.06 16.21
CA VAL A 106 7.21 14.21 15.01
C VAL A 106 5.96 13.35 14.91
N ILE A 107 5.52 12.72 16.01
CA ILE A 107 4.32 11.89 16.02
C ILE A 107 3.06 12.72 15.70
N ILE A 108 2.88 13.85 16.38
CA ILE A 108 1.73 14.74 16.17
C ILE A 108 1.77 15.32 14.75
N GLY A 109 2.95 15.71 14.26
CA GLY A 109 3.16 16.18 12.90
C GLY A 109 2.75 15.13 11.86
N ALA A 110 3.23 13.89 12.00
CA ALA A 110 2.87 12.78 11.13
C ALA A 110 1.36 12.49 11.19
N LEU A 111 0.76 12.48 12.38
CA LEU A 111 -0.67 12.28 12.57
C LEU A 111 -1.50 13.40 11.93
N ALA A 112 -1.04 14.65 12.03
CA ALA A 112 -1.68 15.80 11.41
C ALA A 112 -1.64 15.70 9.88
N VAL A 113 -0.48 15.34 9.31
CA VAL A 113 -0.33 15.12 7.86
C VAL A 113 -1.25 13.97 7.40
N LEU A 114 -1.24 12.84 8.11
CA LEU A 114 -2.11 11.71 7.81
C LEU A 114 -3.59 12.13 7.84
N THR A 115 -4.00 12.85 8.88
CA THR A 115 -5.38 13.35 9.02
C THR A 115 -5.74 14.31 7.89
N ALA A 116 -4.82 15.20 7.50
CA ALA A 116 -5.01 16.13 6.40
C ALA A 116 -5.20 15.40 5.07
N LEU A 117 -4.37 14.38 4.79
CA LEU A 117 -4.49 13.54 3.60
C LEU A 117 -5.82 12.79 3.57
N LEU A 118 -6.22 12.16 4.69
CA LEU A 118 -7.52 11.47 4.79
C LEU A 118 -8.70 12.43 4.58
N ARG A 119 -8.60 13.67 5.08
CA ARG A 119 -9.63 14.70 4.89
C ARG A 119 -9.68 15.18 3.43
N LEU A 120 -8.52 15.38 2.82
CA LEU A 120 -8.40 15.78 1.42
C LEU A 120 -9.04 14.73 0.51
N ASP A 121 -8.68 13.47 0.70
CA ASP A 121 -9.20 12.35 -0.07
C ASP A 121 -10.73 12.24 0.09
N ALA A 122 -11.22 12.28 1.33
CA ALA A 122 -12.65 12.29 1.60
C ALA A 122 -13.38 13.48 0.95
N ALA A 123 -12.76 14.66 0.88
CA ALA A 123 -13.34 15.83 0.24
C ALA A 123 -13.37 15.67 -1.29
N LEU A 124 -12.29 15.16 -1.88
CA LEU A 124 -12.19 14.89 -3.31
C LEU A 124 -13.22 13.83 -3.73
N GLN A 125 -13.28 12.71 -3.01
CA GLN A 125 -14.24 11.64 -3.26
C GLN A 125 -15.68 12.15 -3.18
N ARG A 126 -16.02 12.96 -2.17
CA ARG A 126 -17.37 13.57 -2.06
C ARG A 126 -17.71 14.43 -3.26
N ARG A 127 -16.76 15.23 -3.77
CA ARG A 127 -16.96 16.08 -4.95
C ARG A 127 -17.17 15.25 -6.21
N LEU A 128 -16.32 14.24 -6.43
CA LEU A 128 -16.44 13.33 -7.58
C LEU A 128 -17.76 12.56 -7.54
N VAL A 129 -18.12 12.01 -6.39
CA VAL A 129 -19.40 11.32 -6.20
C VAL A 129 -20.59 12.25 -6.43
N ALA A 130 -20.55 13.49 -5.92
CA ALA A 130 -21.62 14.45 -6.15
C ALA A 130 -21.75 14.81 -7.64
N TRP A 131 -20.63 14.96 -8.34
CA TRP A 131 -20.62 15.21 -9.78
C TRP A 131 -21.18 14.03 -10.58
N LEU A 132 -20.73 12.80 -10.30
CA LEU A 132 -21.23 11.59 -10.96
C LEU A 132 -22.73 11.36 -10.72
N ARG A 133 -23.21 11.66 -9.51
CA ARG A 133 -24.65 11.61 -9.20
C ARG A 133 -25.45 12.63 -9.98
N ARG A 134 -24.91 13.84 -10.19
CA ARG A 134 -25.55 14.86 -11.07
C ARG A 134 -25.61 14.41 -12.51
N CYS A 135 -24.65 13.60 -12.97
CA CYS A 135 -24.66 12.97 -14.28
C CYS A 135 -25.63 11.77 -14.38
N GLY A 136 -26.36 11.41 -13.31
CA GLY A 136 -27.34 10.33 -13.31
C GLY A 136 -26.81 8.93 -13.00
N LEU A 137 -25.55 8.81 -12.54
CA LEU A 137 -24.96 7.51 -12.20
C LEU A 137 -25.47 7.03 -10.84
N SER A 138 -26.11 5.86 -10.82
CA SER A 138 -26.71 5.25 -9.63
C SER A 138 -25.67 4.73 -8.63
N ARG A 139 -24.51 4.29 -9.12
CA ARG A 139 -23.40 3.71 -8.32
C ARG A 139 -22.07 4.43 -8.61
N PRO A 140 -21.92 5.67 -8.10
CA PRO A 140 -20.77 6.51 -8.45
C PRO A 140 -19.45 5.94 -7.95
N ASN A 141 -19.41 5.29 -6.79
CA ASN A 141 -18.15 4.73 -6.26
C ASN A 141 -17.75 3.46 -7.01
N THR A 142 -18.71 2.69 -7.53
CA THR A 142 -18.44 1.52 -8.37
C THR A 142 -17.77 1.92 -9.68
N TRP A 143 -18.24 3.00 -10.31
CA TRP A 143 -17.60 3.57 -11.49
C TRP A 143 -16.21 4.12 -11.20
N LEU A 144 -16.06 4.86 -10.09
CA LEU A 144 -14.74 5.32 -9.63
C LEU A 144 -13.80 4.14 -9.37
N GLY A 145 -14.30 3.05 -8.81
CA GLY A 145 -13.53 1.82 -8.59
C GLY A 145 -13.08 1.18 -9.89
N GLY A 146 -13.95 1.09 -10.89
CA GLY A 146 -13.58 0.60 -12.22
C GLY A 146 -12.49 1.45 -12.88
N VAL A 147 -12.61 2.79 -12.82
CA VAL A 147 -11.60 3.71 -13.34
C VAL A 147 -10.29 3.59 -12.56
N ALA A 148 -10.35 3.54 -11.23
CA ALA A 148 -9.17 3.38 -10.38
C ALA A 148 -8.43 2.07 -10.68
N ALA A 149 -9.16 0.96 -10.83
CA ALA A 149 -8.58 -0.31 -11.23
C ALA A 149 -7.87 -0.22 -12.59
N ALA A 150 -8.52 0.38 -13.60
CA ALA A 150 -7.92 0.55 -14.92
C ALA A 150 -6.65 1.42 -14.88
N VAL A 151 -6.66 2.50 -14.10
CA VAL A 151 -5.49 3.37 -13.92
C VAL A 151 -4.35 2.63 -13.22
N VAL A 152 -4.63 1.91 -12.14
CA VAL A 152 -3.62 1.13 -11.40
C VAL A 152 -3.02 0.05 -12.30
N PHE A 153 -3.84 -0.68 -13.05
CA PHE A 153 -3.37 -1.66 -14.02
C PHE A 153 -2.46 -1.03 -15.07
N ALA A 154 -2.88 0.10 -15.65
CA ALA A 154 -2.08 0.80 -16.66
C ALA A 154 -0.73 1.28 -16.11
N ILE A 155 -0.70 1.82 -14.88
CA ILE A 155 0.55 2.23 -14.23
C ILE A 155 1.47 1.03 -14.02
N ALA A 156 0.93 -0.07 -13.48
CA ALA A 156 1.70 -1.29 -13.24
C ALA A 156 2.23 -1.90 -14.56
N GLU A 157 1.42 -1.89 -15.62
CA GLU A 157 1.81 -2.35 -16.95
C GLU A 157 2.94 -1.49 -17.56
N ILE A 158 2.84 -0.16 -17.44
CA ILE A 158 3.89 0.76 -17.90
C ILE A 158 5.18 0.54 -17.12
N ALA A 159 5.08 0.32 -15.80
CA ALA A 159 6.24 0.05 -14.96
C ALA A 159 6.94 -1.25 -15.37
N HIS A 160 6.18 -2.29 -15.71
CA HIS A 160 6.71 -3.56 -16.20
C HIS A 160 7.41 -3.41 -17.56
N GLN A 161 6.78 -2.75 -18.53
CA GLN A 161 7.37 -2.54 -19.87
C GLN A 161 8.70 -1.77 -19.81
N ARG A 162 8.82 -0.79 -18.91
CA ARG A 162 10.05 -0.01 -18.71
C ARG A 162 11.20 -0.82 -18.10
N ARG A 163 10.90 -1.87 -17.33
CA ARG A 163 11.93 -2.78 -16.80
C ARG A 163 12.46 -3.69 -17.90
N GLY A 164 11.58 -4.24 -18.74
CA GLY A 164 11.98 -5.09 -19.89
C GLY A 164 12.84 -4.40 -20.95
N GLN A 165 12.83 -3.06 -21.02
CA GLN A 165 13.69 -2.28 -21.93
C GLN A 165 15.06 -1.90 -21.34
N ARG A 166 15.25 -2.09 -20.03
CA ARG A 166 16.50 -1.77 -19.32
C ARG A 166 17.36 -3.00 -18.99
N ALA A 167 16.87 -4.19 -19.33
CA ALA A 167 17.57 -5.46 -19.22
C ALA A 167 18.35 -5.78 -20.50
#